data_AF-A0A1H3IV39-F1
#
_entry.id   AF-A0A1H3IV39-F1
#
_cell.length_a   1.000
_cell.length_b   1.000
_cell.length_c   1.000
_cell.angle_alpha   90.00
_cell.angle_beta   90.00
_cell.angle_gamma   90.00
#
_symmetry.space_group_name_H-M   'P 1'
#
loop_
_entity.id
_entity.type
_entity.pdbx_description
1 polymer ?
#
loop_
_entity_poly.entity_id
_entity_poly.type
_entity_poly.pdbx_seq_one_letter_code
_entity_poly.pdbx_strand_id
1 'polypeptide(L)'
;MKKRNKKAIVITAIVMLIGILLILTGFFGGWFAGLFVKDIDYKNIKPEDLGKTINTDIQVFYEDIDLPDKALQVLGDISGDDMALILVDLSALSEVDKSAYYSKSLQYITVSGTLRAVDEAELKDVSDSLFRFYEDLYYDTLEKRGLEDTQENRDNFCELAMTPVIPYCLEIKSIESFNWIPFIPAGVFVFIVALILEICLVFKLKKRIVLPIVYGLMVIIPAVMLFNHIRAMLSVEKQADGLYVMKNYVCTDTREMMDSGSATTDELLDWIFDNHLYGVPNFFNIDKSHAGFGCATFAADTPDGKHLFGRNFDFMETDALLVYSHPEGAYESIGVADIGIFGVSQGSSVSPDSPFGKLIMTVTPYFVVDGMNEKGVGAGILQLDIDEPHQDNGKPDLLVFCAIRGILDYCASVDEALALLESYDIHSDLGNYHLFITDSTGRYVVVEWLDNEMVVTEYQCCTNSVIAPGEFYDMGDPDDRKDTINSCLTNDREVTAEEAMAILDEVHNRKMTEWSCVYNLEDFTVSICLDADYSKVYTFSVEEFR
;
A
#
# COMPACT_ATOMS: atom_id res chain seq x y z
N MET A 1 -4.70 -9.64 -62.92
CA MET A 1 -4.19 -9.52 -61.53
C MET A 1 -3.12 -8.45 -61.46
N LYS A 2 -3.35 -7.29 -60.81
CA LYS A 2 -2.27 -6.32 -60.54
C LYS A 2 -1.23 -6.99 -59.63
N LYS A 3 0.04 -6.98 -60.05
CA LYS A 3 1.19 -7.56 -59.33
C LYS A 3 1.21 -7.03 -57.89
N ARG A 4 1.21 -7.92 -56.89
CA ARG A 4 1.45 -7.56 -55.47
C ARG A 4 2.73 -6.72 -55.39
N ASN A 5 2.68 -5.58 -54.70
CA ASN A 5 3.85 -4.71 -54.55
C ASN A 5 4.83 -5.33 -53.55
N LYS A 6 5.63 -6.31 -54.00
CA LYS A 6 6.57 -7.07 -53.16
C LYS A 6 7.50 -6.16 -52.35
N LYS A 7 7.88 -5.00 -52.90
CA LYS A 7 8.70 -4.01 -52.20
C LYS A 7 7.99 -3.41 -50.99
N ALA A 8 6.69 -3.13 -51.10
CA ALA A 8 5.92 -2.56 -49.99
C ALA A 8 5.76 -3.54 -48.82
N ILE A 9 5.62 -4.85 -49.11
CA ILE A 9 5.55 -5.90 -48.09
C ILE A 9 6.89 -6.07 -47.37
N VAL A 10 8.00 -6.04 -48.11
CA VAL A 10 9.34 -6.09 -47.50
C VAL A 10 9.60 -4.87 -46.61
N ILE A 11 9.15 -3.67 -47.01
CA ILE A 11 9.28 -2.47 -46.19
C ILE A 11 8.44 -2.57 -44.91
N THR A 12 7.19 -3.04 -44.96
CA THR A 12 6.36 -3.18 -43.75
C THR A 12 6.92 -4.24 -42.80
N ALA A 13 7.47 -5.34 -43.33
CA ALA A 13 8.17 -6.35 -42.52
C ALA A 13 9.39 -5.77 -41.80
N ILE A 14 10.19 -4.92 -42.45
CA ILE A 14 11.32 -4.24 -41.82
C ILE A 14 10.84 -3.28 -40.72
N VAL A 15 9.76 -2.53 -40.95
CA VAL A 15 9.20 -1.61 -39.93
C VAL A 15 8.61 -2.37 -38.75
N MET A 16 7.96 -3.53 -38.96
CA MET A 16 7.54 -4.40 -37.86
C MET A 16 8.74 -4.88 -37.04
N LEU A 17 9.85 -5.26 -37.70
CA LEU A 17 11.08 -5.67 -37.03
C LEU A 17 11.70 -4.52 -36.22
N ILE A 18 11.64 -3.28 -36.73
CA ILE A 18 12.03 -2.07 -35.98
C ILE A 18 11.12 -1.88 -34.75
N GLY A 19 9.81 -2.06 -34.89
CA GLY A 19 8.87 -2.01 -33.76
C GLY A 19 9.22 -3.04 -32.67
N ILE A 20 9.52 -4.27 -33.06
CA ILE A 20 9.97 -5.33 -32.14
C ILE A 20 11.28 -4.94 -31.46
N LEU A 21 12.26 -4.43 -32.22
CA LEU A 21 13.54 -3.98 -31.66
C LEU A 21 13.34 -2.84 -30.65
N LEU A 22 12.45 -1.88 -30.91
CA LEU A 22 12.11 -0.82 -29.96
C LEU A 22 11.46 -1.37 -28.68
N ILE A 23 10.55 -2.35 -28.79
CA ILE A 23 9.97 -3.04 -27.63
C ILE A 23 11.07 -3.71 -26.81
N LEU A 24 11.96 -4.47 -27.46
CA LEU A 24 13.10 -5.12 -26.80
C LEU A 24 14.05 -4.10 -26.17
N THR A 25 14.33 -2.97 -26.83
CA THR A 25 15.11 -1.88 -26.27
C THR A 25 14.41 -1.22 -25.08
N GLY A 26 13.08 -1.19 -25.06
CA GLY A 26 12.34 -0.71 -23.90
C GLY A 26 12.44 -1.63 -22.69
N PHE A 27 12.35 -2.96 -22.90
CA PHE A 27 12.48 -3.96 -21.83
C PHE A 27 13.92 -4.16 -21.35
N PHE A 28 14.90 -4.13 -22.26
CA PHE A 28 16.27 -4.54 -21.99
C PHE A 28 17.29 -3.41 -22.17
N GLY A 29 16.86 -2.19 -22.47
CA GLY A 29 17.77 -1.06 -22.78
C GLY A 29 18.69 -0.70 -21.62
N GLY A 30 18.16 -0.68 -20.39
CA GLY A 30 18.97 -0.49 -19.18
C GLY A 30 20.00 -1.60 -18.98
N TRP A 31 19.58 -2.86 -19.11
CA TRP A 31 20.48 -4.02 -19.04
C TRP A 31 21.57 -3.98 -20.12
N PHE A 32 21.23 -3.62 -21.36
CA PHE A 32 22.21 -3.48 -22.44
C PHE A 32 23.17 -2.31 -22.24
N ALA A 33 22.71 -1.16 -21.72
CA ALA A 33 23.58 -0.03 -21.40
C ALA A 33 24.54 -0.36 -20.26
N GLY A 34 24.07 -1.07 -19.23
CA GLY A 34 24.86 -1.53 -18.09
C GLY A 34 25.95 -2.54 -18.41
N LEU A 35 25.88 -3.20 -19.58
CA LEU A 35 26.99 -4.00 -20.11
C LEU A 35 28.18 -3.14 -20.60
N PHE A 36 27.98 -1.83 -20.83
CA PHE A 36 28.98 -0.93 -21.42
C PHE A 36 29.35 0.28 -20.54
N VAL A 37 28.59 0.59 -19.49
CA VAL A 37 28.82 1.74 -18.58
C VAL A 37 29.11 1.23 -17.16
N LYS A 38 30.27 0.59 -16.97
CA LYS A 38 30.81 0.34 -15.63
C LYS A 38 32.20 0.95 -15.56
N ASP A 39 32.28 2.20 -15.08
CA ASP A 39 33.56 2.83 -14.76
C ASP A 39 34.24 2.15 -13.54
N ILE A 40 33.48 1.33 -12.81
CA ILE A 40 33.95 0.64 -11.60
C ILE A 40 33.64 -0.86 -11.64
N ASP A 41 34.63 -1.65 -11.23
CA ASP A 41 34.45 -3.06 -10.85
C ASP A 41 34.32 -3.10 -9.33
N TYR A 42 33.09 -3.25 -8.82
CA TYR A 42 32.82 -3.24 -7.39
C TYR A 42 33.56 -4.35 -6.62
N LYS A 43 33.98 -5.43 -7.30
CA LYS A 43 34.78 -6.51 -6.70
C LYS A 43 36.26 -6.14 -6.55
N ASN A 44 36.73 -5.11 -7.25
CA ASN A 44 38.15 -4.74 -7.35
C ASN A 44 38.37 -3.22 -7.24
N ILE A 45 37.71 -2.56 -6.28
CA ILE A 45 37.87 -1.12 -6.02
C ILE A 45 39.29 -0.84 -5.51
N LYS A 46 40.01 0.07 -6.17
CA LYS A 46 41.38 0.44 -5.78
C LYS A 46 41.40 1.76 -5.02
N PRO A 47 42.44 2.02 -4.20
CA PRO A 47 42.60 3.31 -3.51
C PRO A 47 42.59 4.52 -4.46
N GLU A 48 42.99 4.34 -5.72
CA GLU A 48 42.98 5.38 -6.75
C GLU A 48 41.58 5.70 -7.29
N ASP A 49 40.57 4.89 -7.02
CA ASP A 49 39.18 5.11 -7.44
C ASP A 49 38.42 6.00 -6.45
N LEU A 50 38.92 6.09 -5.21
CA LEU A 50 38.36 6.96 -4.18
C LEU A 50 38.54 8.44 -4.54
N GLY A 51 37.49 9.24 -4.35
CA GLY A 51 37.44 10.66 -4.67
C GLY A 51 37.30 10.98 -6.16
N LYS A 52 37.28 9.97 -7.04
CA LYS A 52 36.95 10.17 -8.46
C LYS A 52 35.45 10.21 -8.65
N THR A 53 35.02 10.96 -9.66
CA THR A 53 33.66 10.83 -10.19
C THR A 53 33.59 9.57 -11.05
N ILE A 54 32.68 8.67 -10.71
CA ILE A 54 32.41 7.43 -11.44
C ILE A 54 31.02 7.49 -12.05
N ASN A 55 30.86 6.91 -13.24
CA ASN A 55 29.55 6.63 -13.82
C ASN A 55 29.30 5.13 -13.72
N THR A 56 28.21 4.76 -13.06
CA THR A 56 27.88 3.35 -12.85
C THR A 56 26.37 3.19 -12.83
N ASP A 57 25.93 2.02 -13.26
CA ASP A 57 24.55 1.63 -13.13
C ASP A 57 24.34 1.02 -11.75
N ILE A 58 23.31 1.52 -11.06
CA ILE A 58 22.80 0.90 -9.84
C ILE A 58 21.34 0.54 -10.07
N GLN A 59 20.93 -0.61 -9.58
CA GLN A 59 19.52 -0.85 -9.37
C GLN A 59 19.08 0.03 -8.21
N VAL A 60 18.02 0.81 -8.42
CA VAL A 60 17.38 1.55 -7.35
C VAL A 60 16.66 0.55 -6.47
N PHE A 61 17.41 -0.01 -5.56
CA PHE A 61 16.94 -0.60 -4.33
C PHE A 61 17.18 0.48 -3.26
N TYR A 62 16.28 0.61 -2.28
CA TYR A 62 16.54 1.50 -1.16
C TYR A 62 15.93 0.92 0.11
N GLU A 63 16.80 0.63 1.06
CA GLU A 63 16.48 0.51 2.48
C GLU A 63 17.04 1.77 3.13
N ASP A 64 16.19 2.52 3.84
CA ASP A 64 16.62 3.77 4.47
C ASP A 64 17.48 3.46 5.71
N ILE A 65 18.72 3.94 5.68
CA ILE A 65 19.66 3.78 6.79
C ILE A 65 19.78 5.15 7.45
N ASP A 66 19.03 5.32 8.54
CA ASP A 66 19.09 6.55 9.33
C ASP A 66 20.43 6.62 10.06
N LEU A 67 21.36 7.39 9.49
CA LEU A 67 22.70 7.59 10.01
C LEU A 67 22.79 8.94 10.73
N PRO A 68 23.25 8.96 12.00
CA PRO A 68 23.40 10.20 12.77
C PRO A 68 24.23 11.26 12.03
N ASP A 69 23.70 12.49 11.96
CA ASP A 69 24.33 13.67 11.36
C ASP A 69 24.64 13.56 9.85
N LYS A 70 24.04 12.61 9.13
CA LYS A 70 24.20 12.46 7.68
C LYS A 70 22.85 12.64 6.99
N ALA A 71 22.83 13.44 5.93
CA ALA A 71 21.62 13.70 5.17
C ALA A 71 21.33 12.52 4.23
N LEU A 72 20.56 11.56 4.77
CA LEU A 72 19.93 10.38 4.14
C LEU A 72 20.86 9.49 3.29
N GLN A 73 21.10 8.28 3.80
CA GLN A 73 21.85 7.25 3.10
C GLN A 73 21.00 6.00 2.91
N VAL A 74 20.85 5.57 1.66
CA VAL A 74 20.08 4.37 1.28
C VAL A 74 20.99 3.29 0.73
N LEU A 75 20.59 2.02 0.82
CA LEU A 75 21.32 0.90 0.19
C LEU A 75 20.86 0.66 -1.25
N GLY A 76 21.75 0.80 -2.24
CA GLY A 76 21.48 0.45 -3.65
C GLY A 76 22.27 -0.77 -4.12
N ASP A 77 21.74 -1.56 -5.08
CA ASP A 77 22.46 -2.72 -5.63
C ASP A 77 23.32 -2.33 -6.85
N ILE A 78 24.64 -2.52 -6.75
CA ILE A 78 25.62 -2.22 -7.81
C ILE A 78 25.97 -3.45 -8.67
N SER A 79 25.59 -4.65 -8.23
CA SER A 79 26.09 -5.91 -8.80
C SER A 79 25.34 -6.39 -10.03
N GLY A 80 24.05 -6.09 -10.17
CA GLY A 80 23.24 -6.65 -11.26
C GLY A 80 22.68 -8.04 -10.96
N ASP A 81 23.58 -8.95 -10.52
CA ASP A 81 23.34 -10.40 -10.49
C ASP A 81 23.75 -11.08 -9.15
N ASP A 82 24.56 -10.43 -8.30
CA ASP A 82 25.20 -11.05 -7.12
C ASP A 82 24.77 -10.40 -5.77
N MET A 83 23.76 -9.52 -5.77
CA MET A 83 23.30 -8.71 -4.62
C MET A 83 24.44 -8.05 -3.84
N ALA A 84 25.04 -6.98 -4.38
CA ALA A 84 26.04 -6.19 -3.67
C ALA A 84 25.50 -4.79 -3.39
N LEU A 85 25.27 -4.49 -2.12
CA LEU A 85 24.67 -3.25 -1.67
C LEU A 85 25.75 -2.21 -1.38
N ILE A 86 25.61 -1.02 -1.94
CA ILE A 86 26.47 0.15 -1.69
C ILE A 86 25.65 1.23 -1.00
N LEU A 87 26.25 1.97 -0.06
CA LEU A 87 25.62 3.16 0.50
C LEU A 87 25.51 4.23 -0.59
N VAL A 88 24.37 4.90 -0.65
CA VAL A 88 24.08 5.95 -1.62
C VAL A 88 23.73 7.21 -0.86
N ASP A 89 24.50 8.27 -1.07
CA ASP A 89 24.23 9.59 -0.51
C ASP A 89 23.58 10.48 -1.57
N LEU A 90 22.34 10.89 -1.31
CA LEU A 90 21.50 11.71 -2.20
C LEU A 90 21.51 13.20 -1.80
N SER A 91 22.27 13.59 -0.77
CA SER A 91 22.24 14.95 -0.19
C SER A 91 22.59 16.06 -1.18
N ALA A 92 23.40 15.74 -2.19
CA ALA A 92 23.81 16.68 -3.24
C ALA A 92 22.77 16.85 -4.36
N LEU A 93 21.72 16.01 -4.40
CA LEU A 93 20.67 16.08 -5.40
C LEU A 93 19.60 17.13 -5.07
N SER A 94 18.96 17.68 -6.10
CA SER A 94 17.75 18.48 -5.92
C SER A 94 16.56 17.61 -5.50
N GLU A 95 15.54 18.19 -4.84
CA GLU A 95 14.32 17.44 -4.48
C GLU A 95 13.62 16.80 -5.69
N VAL A 96 13.72 17.43 -6.87
CA VAL A 96 13.20 16.87 -8.12
C VAL A 96 13.98 15.63 -8.54
N ASP A 97 15.31 15.64 -8.42
CA ASP A 97 16.17 14.52 -8.79
C ASP A 97 16.09 13.38 -7.75
N LYS A 98 15.89 13.70 -6.47
CA LYS A 98 15.58 12.70 -5.43
C LYS A 98 14.24 12.03 -5.70
N SER A 99 13.19 12.79 -5.99
CA SER A 99 11.89 12.23 -6.40
C SER A 99 12.02 11.37 -7.66
N ALA A 100 12.84 11.81 -8.63
CA ALA A 100 13.13 11.01 -9.82
C ALA A 100 13.89 9.71 -9.50
N TYR A 101 14.85 9.75 -8.56
CA TYR A 101 15.53 8.56 -8.05
C TYR A 101 14.53 7.55 -7.46
N TYR A 102 13.73 7.98 -6.49
CA TYR A 102 12.75 7.11 -5.80
C TYR A 102 11.70 6.54 -6.76
N SER A 103 11.30 7.28 -7.79
CA SER A 103 10.37 6.81 -8.83
C SER A 103 10.87 5.63 -9.67
N LYS A 104 12.13 5.23 -9.49
CA LYS A 104 12.81 4.17 -10.25
C LYS A 104 13.05 2.91 -9.45
N SER A 105 12.36 2.71 -8.33
CA SER A 105 12.40 1.48 -7.53
C SER A 105 12.43 0.22 -8.40
N LEU A 106 13.35 -0.69 -8.08
CA LEU A 106 13.71 -1.93 -8.77
C LEU A 106 14.20 -1.79 -10.22
N GLN A 107 14.40 -0.57 -10.72
CA GLN A 107 14.94 -0.30 -12.05
C GLN A 107 16.43 0.07 -11.99
N TYR A 108 17.16 -0.28 -13.05
CA TYR A 108 18.53 0.18 -13.23
C TYR A 108 18.55 1.63 -13.74
N ILE A 109 19.34 2.47 -13.07
CA ILE A 109 19.62 3.84 -13.48
C ILE A 109 21.13 4.06 -13.56
N THR A 110 21.56 4.94 -14.47
CA THR A 110 22.94 5.40 -14.51
C THR A 110 23.10 6.58 -13.57
N VAL A 111 24.02 6.48 -12.63
CA VAL A 111 24.34 7.55 -11.68
C VAL A 111 25.77 8.03 -11.90
N SER A 112 25.97 9.33 -11.70
CA SER A 112 27.31 9.93 -11.65
C SER A 112 27.54 10.44 -10.24
N GLY A 113 28.56 9.92 -9.57
CA GLY A 113 28.80 10.21 -8.17
C GLY A 113 30.27 10.10 -7.79
N THR A 114 30.61 10.59 -6.61
CA THR A 114 31.97 10.46 -6.06
C THR A 114 32.02 9.30 -5.09
N LEU A 115 32.95 8.37 -5.33
CA LEU A 115 33.12 7.21 -4.47
C LEU A 115 33.99 7.57 -3.26
N ARG A 116 33.55 7.23 -2.05
CA ARG A 116 34.37 7.31 -0.84
C ARG A 116 34.36 5.99 -0.08
N ALA A 117 35.41 5.80 0.72
CA ALA A 117 35.44 4.71 1.70
C ALA A 117 34.54 5.07 2.89
N VAL A 118 33.94 4.04 3.47
CA VAL A 118 33.16 4.10 4.71
C VAL A 118 34.07 3.65 5.85
N ASP A 119 34.08 4.37 6.96
CA ASP A 119 34.88 3.99 8.13
C ASP A 119 34.16 2.96 9.02
N GLU A 120 34.89 2.39 9.98
CA GLU A 120 34.34 1.36 10.86
C GLU A 120 33.18 1.87 11.74
N ALA A 121 33.16 3.16 12.07
CA ALA A 121 32.08 3.74 12.87
C ALA A 121 30.80 3.83 12.04
N GLU A 122 30.89 4.33 10.81
CA GLU A 122 29.76 4.40 9.89
C GLU A 122 29.26 3.01 9.49
N LEU A 123 30.14 2.02 9.27
CA LEU A 123 29.72 0.63 9.05
C LEU A 123 28.99 0.05 10.25
N LYS A 124 29.39 0.43 11.47
CA LYS A 124 28.69 0.01 12.69
C LYS A 124 27.31 0.66 12.78
N ASP A 125 27.20 1.95 12.47
CA ASP A 125 25.90 2.64 12.42
C ASP A 125 24.97 2.01 11.38
N VAL A 126 25.49 1.62 10.20
CA VAL A 126 24.73 0.89 9.17
C VAL A 126 24.27 -0.47 9.69
N SER A 127 25.17 -1.24 10.30
CA SER A 127 24.84 -2.53 10.90
C SER A 127 23.75 -2.42 11.97
N ASP A 128 23.81 -1.38 12.80
CA ASP A 128 22.83 -1.15 13.85
C ASP A 128 21.49 -0.69 13.27
N SER A 129 21.49 0.08 12.17
CA SER A 129 20.28 0.47 11.45
C SER A 129 19.62 -0.73 10.74
N LEU A 130 20.41 -1.56 10.07
CA LEU A 130 19.93 -2.81 9.47
C LEU A 130 19.39 -3.76 10.53
N PHE A 131 20.04 -3.85 11.70
CA PHE A 131 19.51 -4.63 12.80
C PHE A 131 18.15 -4.12 13.25
N ARG A 132 17.97 -2.80 13.41
CA ARG A 132 16.66 -2.21 13.75
C ARG A 132 15.61 -2.52 12.69
N PHE A 133 15.98 -2.42 11.41
CA PHE A 133 15.08 -2.70 10.29
C PHE A 133 14.66 -4.17 10.24
N TYR A 134 15.57 -5.08 10.58
CA TYR A 134 15.35 -6.53 10.56
C TYR A 134 15.18 -7.14 11.96
N GLU A 135 14.85 -6.33 12.97
CA GLU A 135 14.81 -6.76 14.37
C GLU A 135 13.74 -7.85 14.58
N ASP A 136 12.60 -7.69 13.92
CA ASP A 136 11.50 -8.66 14.01
C ASP A 136 11.86 -9.99 13.34
N LEU A 137 12.52 -9.94 12.17
CA LEU A 137 13.05 -11.14 11.50
C LEU A 137 14.08 -11.87 12.37
N TYR A 138 14.87 -11.11 13.14
CA TYR A 138 15.81 -11.67 14.09
C TYR A 138 15.10 -12.45 15.20
N TYR A 139 14.09 -11.87 15.85
CA TYR A 139 13.34 -12.54 16.92
C TYR A 139 12.52 -13.73 16.41
N ASP A 140 11.87 -13.62 15.24
CA ASP A 140 11.18 -14.74 14.59
C ASP A 140 12.16 -15.91 14.28
N THR A 141 13.37 -15.59 13.84
CA THR A 141 14.42 -16.60 13.61
C THR A 141 14.85 -17.28 14.91
N LEU A 142 14.94 -16.53 16.02
CA LEU A 142 15.25 -17.11 17.32
C LEU A 142 14.16 -18.08 17.77
N GLU A 143 12.89 -17.69 17.65
CA GLU A 143 11.74 -18.49 18.04
C GLU A 143 11.65 -19.77 17.20
N LYS A 144 11.67 -19.66 15.87
CA LYS A 144 11.61 -20.81 14.93
C LYS A 144 12.74 -21.81 15.14
N ARG A 145 13.91 -21.36 15.62
CA ARG A 145 15.09 -22.20 15.84
C ARG A 145 15.27 -22.62 17.29
N GLY A 146 14.41 -22.17 18.21
CA GLY A 146 14.52 -22.41 19.64
C GLY A 146 15.84 -21.87 20.22
N LEU A 147 16.29 -20.71 19.74
CA LEU A 147 17.51 -20.03 20.18
C LEU A 147 17.16 -18.93 21.18
N GLU A 148 18.04 -18.70 22.15
CA GLU A 148 17.90 -17.58 23.09
C GLU A 148 18.46 -16.29 22.47
N ASP A 149 17.88 -15.15 22.85
CA ASP A 149 18.42 -13.83 22.55
C ASP A 149 19.74 -13.63 23.32
N THR A 150 20.84 -13.68 22.58
CA THR A 150 22.20 -13.52 23.11
C THR A 150 22.96 -12.55 22.24
N GLN A 151 23.94 -11.85 22.83
CA GLN A 151 24.83 -10.97 22.08
C GLN A 151 25.49 -11.68 20.89
N GLU A 152 25.89 -12.95 21.07
CA GLU A 152 26.48 -13.77 20.01
C GLU A 152 25.51 -13.98 18.84
N ASN A 153 24.23 -14.26 19.11
CA ASN A 153 23.23 -14.41 18.05
C ASN A 153 22.93 -13.08 17.36
N ARG A 154 22.89 -11.97 18.09
CA ARG A 154 22.72 -10.62 17.51
C ARG A 154 23.89 -10.28 16.59
N ASP A 155 25.12 -10.50 17.06
CA ASP A 155 26.33 -10.24 16.29
C ASP A 155 26.37 -11.09 15.00
N ASN A 156 26.01 -12.38 15.08
CA ASN A 156 25.93 -13.27 13.91
C ASN A 156 24.88 -12.81 12.90
N PHE A 157 23.73 -12.31 13.36
CA PHE A 157 22.67 -11.80 12.50
C PHE A 157 23.10 -10.51 11.79
N CYS A 158 23.70 -9.58 12.53
CA CYS A 158 24.31 -8.38 11.98
C CYS A 158 25.38 -8.70 10.93
N GLU A 159 26.24 -9.70 11.17
CA GLU A 159 27.25 -10.14 10.20
C GLU A 159 26.61 -10.68 8.89
N LEU A 160 25.51 -11.42 9.01
CA LEU A 160 24.75 -11.90 7.86
C LEU A 160 24.08 -10.75 7.09
N ALA A 161 23.42 -9.82 7.78
CA ALA A 161 22.79 -8.65 7.17
C ALA A 161 23.80 -7.73 6.48
N MET A 162 25.02 -7.63 7.02
CA MET A 162 26.12 -6.86 6.44
C MET A 162 26.87 -7.59 5.32
N THR A 163 26.64 -8.89 5.10
CA THR A 163 27.33 -9.68 4.06
C THR A 163 27.23 -9.08 2.64
N PRO A 164 26.08 -8.60 2.16
CA PRO A 164 25.99 -7.96 0.85
C PRO A 164 26.51 -6.51 0.83
N VAL A 165 26.73 -5.88 1.99
CA VAL A 165 27.09 -4.45 2.08
C VAL A 165 28.58 -4.26 1.83
N ILE A 166 28.92 -3.51 0.78
CA ILE A 166 30.31 -3.14 0.49
C ILE A 166 30.71 -1.87 1.26
N PRO A 167 31.97 -1.73 1.71
CA PRO A 167 32.41 -0.65 2.59
C PRO A 167 32.69 0.67 1.86
N TYR A 168 31.78 1.06 0.97
CA TYR A 168 31.89 2.25 0.15
C TYR A 168 30.56 2.99 0.09
N CYS A 169 30.66 4.31 -0.07
CA CYS A 169 29.52 5.19 -0.27
C CYS A 169 29.69 5.93 -1.59
N LEU A 170 28.61 6.00 -2.36
CA LEU A 170 28.52 6.74 -3.59
C LEU A 170 27.73 8.03 -3.36
N GLU A 171 28.44 9.16 -3.37
CA GLU A 171 27.84 10.49 -3.28
C GLU A 171 27.32 10.91 -4.64
N ILE A 172 26.01 10.76 -4.88
CA ILE A 172 25.40 11.00 -6.18
C ILE A 172 25.34 12.51 -6.45
N LYS A 173 25.91 12.91 -7.58
CA LYS A 173 25.90 14.30 -8.07
C LYS A 173 24.88 14.54 -9.16
N SER A 174 24.58 13.53 -9.96
CA SER A 174 23.55 13.57 -10.99
C SER A 174 23.07 12.18 -11.35
N ILE A 175 21.83 12.10 -11.80
CA ILE A 175 21.23 10.87 -12.29
C ILE A 175 20.98 11.04 -13.79
N GLU A 176 21.59 10.19 -14.61
CA GLU A 176 21.26 10.08 -16.03
C GLU A 176 20.24 8.95 -16.20
N SER A 177 18.97 9.28 -16.03
CA SER A 177 17.89 8.34 -16.33
C SER A 177 17.47 8.47 -17.80
N PHE A 178 18.10 7.69 -18.68
CA PHE A 178 17.48 7.47 -19.97
C PHE A 178 16.26 6.58 -19.77
N ASN A 179 15.07 7.18 -19.80
CA ASN A 179 13.84 6.44 -19.67
C ASN A 179 13.65 5.55 -20.90
N TRP A 180 13.89 4.25 -20.74
CA TRP A 180 13.68 3.24 -21.79
C TRP A 180 12.19 2.86 -21.94
N ILE A 181 11.36 3.11 -20.93
CA ILE A 181 9.94 2.77 -20.92
C ILE A 181 9.19 3.35 -22.14
N PRO A 182 9.38 4.62 -22.57
CA PRO A 182 8.78 5.18 -23.78
C PRO A 182 9.03 4.41 -25.08
N PHE A 183 10.08 3.58 -25.14
CA PHE A 183 10.37 2.75 -26.32
C PHE A 183 9.41 1.57 -26.45
N ILE A 184 8.81 1.10 -25.34
CA ILE A 184 7.79 0.04 -25.35
C ILE A 184 6.52 0.51 -26.08
N PRO A 185 5.80 1.56 -25.63
CA PRO A 185 4.60 2.02 -26.33
C PRO A 185 4.93 2.54 -27.74
N ALA A 186 6.10 3.16 -27.95
CA ALA A 186 6.54 3.56 -29.29
C ALA A 186 6.76 2.36 -30.22
N GLY A 187 7.39 1.29 -29.73
CA GLY A 187 7.63 0.07 -30.47
C GLY A 187 6.35 -0.69 -30.78
N VAL A 188 5.44 -0.81 -29.81
CA VAL A 188 4.08 -1.35 -29.99
C VAL A 188 3.32 -0.55 -31.05
N PHE A 189 3.36 0.79 -30.98
CA PHE A 189 2.73 1.66 -31.98
C PHE A 189 3.30 1.44 -33.38
N VAL A 190 4.64 1.44 -33.53
CA VAL A 190 5.31 1.21 -34.82
C VAL A 190 4.96 -0.16 -35.39
N PHE A 191 4.97 -1.20 -34.54
CA PHE A 191 4.62 -2.57 -34.93
C PHE A 191 3.17 -2.66 -35.40
N ILE A 192 2.21 -2.15 -34.61
CA ILE A 192 0.78 -2.20 -34.93
C ILE A 192 0.51 -1.42 -36.22
N VAL A 193 1.05 -0.22 -36.39
CA VAL A 193 0.89 0.58 -37.61
C VAL A 193 1.45 -0.17 -38.84
N ALA A 194 2.62 -0.79 -38.72
CA ALA A 194 3.21 -1.56 -39.80
C ALA A 194 2.40 -2.83 -40.14
N LEU A 195 1.89 -3.53 -39.12
CA LEU A 195 1.00 -4.68 -39.26
C LEU A 195 -0.31 -4.30 -39.98
N ILE A 196 -0.94 -3.19 -39.60
CA ILE A 196 -2.16 -2.67 -40.25
C ILE A 196 -1.88 -2.29 -41.71
N LEU A 197 -0.74 -1.66 -41.98
CA LEU A 197 -0.32 -1.31 -43.33
C LEU A 197 -0.14 -2.58 -44.19
N GLU A 198 0.41 -3.64 -43.61
CA GLU A 198 0.58 -4.94 -44.27
C GLU A 198 -0.76 -5.62 -44.53
N ILE A 199 -1.66 -5.67 -43.55
CA ILE A 199 -3.05 -6.14 -43.71
C ILE A 199 -3.75 -5.35 -44.83
N CYS A 200 -3.64 -4.02 -44.84
CA CYS A 200 -4.21 -3.19 -45.89
C CYS A 200 -3.65 -3.52 -47.27
N LEU A 201 -2.35 -3.84 -47.38
CA LEU A 201 -1.70 -4.24 -48.62
C LEU A 201 -2.13 -5.64 -49.08
N VAL A 202 -2.28 -6.58 -48.15
CA VAL A 202 -2.68 -7.97 -48.42
C VAL A 202 -4.14 -8.03 -48.86
N PHE A 203 -5.04 -7.36 -48.13
CA PHE A 203 -6.49 -7.38 -48.36
C PHE A 203 -7.00 -6.25 -49.27
N LYS A 204 -6.10 -5.37 -49.76
CA LYS A 204 -6.42 -4.20 -50.62
C LYS A 204 -7.38 -3.21 -49.98
N LEU A 205 -7.31 -3.04 -48.67
CA LEU A 205 -8.09 -2.05 -47.94
C LEU A 205 -7.55 -0.62 -48.20
N LYS A 206 -8.44 0.38 -48.16
CA LYS A 206 -8.04 1.78 -48.35
C LYS A 206 -7.38 2.31 -47.08
N LYS A 207 -6.05 2.45 -47.08
CA LYS A 207 -5.25 2.92 -45.94
C LYS A 207 -5.76 4.22 -45.31
N ARG A 208 -6.22 5.18 -46.14
CA ARG A 208 -6.84 6.45 -45.69
C ARG A 208 -8.12 6.29 -44.86
N ILE A 209 -8.71 5.10 -44.85
CA ILE A 209 -9.91 4.75 -44.07
C ILE A 209 -9.48 3.90 -42.86
N VAL A 210 -8.64 2.88 -43.07
CA VAL A 210 -8.26 1.94 -42.00
C VAL A 210 -7.38 2.57 -40.94
N LEU A 211 -6.35 3.35 -41.31
CA LEU A 211 -5.42 3.94 -40.33
C LEU A 211 -6.12 4.86 -39.31
N PRO A 212 -6.98 5.81 -39.71
CA PRO A 212 -7.73 6.63 -38.75
C PRO A 212 -8.64 5.81 -37.84
N ILE A 213 -9.28 4.76 -38.37
CA ILE A 213 -10.16 3.88 -37.58
C ILE A 213 -9.34 3.14 -36.51
N VAL A 214 -8.24 2.50 -36.90
CA VAL A 214 -7.45 1.73 -35.94
C VAL A 214 -6.76 2.65 -34.94
N TYR A 215 -6.26 3.81 -35.36
CA TYR A 215 -5.75 4.82 -34.43
C TYR A 215 -6.83 5.27 -33.44
N GLY A 216 -8.04 5.56 -33.95
CA GLY A 216 -9.19 5.88 -33.10
C GLY A 216 -9.48 4.77 -32.09
N LEU A 217 -9.51 3.51 -32.52
CA LEU A 217 -9.74 2.36 -31.63
C LEU A 217 -8.61 2.17 -30.60
N MET A 218 -7.35 2.36 -30.98
CA MET A 218 -6.21 2.27 -30.06
C MET A 218 -6.24 3.31 -28.95
N VAL A 219 -6.91 4.45 -29.16
CA VAL A 219 -7.09 5.48 -28.14
C VAL A 219 -8.39 5.27 -27.38
N ILE A 220 -9.50 4.99 -28.08
CA ILE A 220 -10.83 4.85 -27.50
C ILE A 220 -10.92 3.62 -26.60
N ILE A 221 -10.36 2.47 -27.02
CA ILE A 221 -10.50 1.24 -26.24
C ILE A 221 -9.84 1.38 -24.86
N PRO A 222 -8.55 1.77 -24.73
CA PRO A 222 -7.95 1.98 -23.41
C PRO A 222 -8.62 3.12 -22.63
N ALA A 223 -9.04 4.20 -23.29
CA ALA A 223 -9.71 5.30 -22.62
C ALA A 223 -11.07 4.91 -22.05
N VAL A 224 -11.80 3.99 -22.71
CA VAL A 224 -13.07 3.44 -22.21
C VAL A 224 -12.82 2.39 -21.11
N MET A 225 -11.84 1.51 -21.29
CA MET A 225 -11.48 0.50 -20.30
C MET A 225 -11.01 1.16 -18.99
N LEU A 226 -10.00 2.03 -19.07
CA LEU A 226 -9.41 2.71 -17.90
C LEU A 226 -10.20 3.96 -17.48
N PHE A 227 -11.43 4.16 -17.99
CA PHE A 227 -12.18 5.38 -17.72
C PHE A 227 -12.40 5.60 -16.21
N ASN A 228 -12.79 4.54 -15.51
CA ASN A 228 -13.02 4.59 -14.07
C ASN A 228 -11.72 4.72 -13.28
N HIS A 229 -10.64 4.05 -13.67
CA HIS A 229 -9.31 4.23 -13.07
C HIS A 229 -8.82 5.66 -13.20
N ILE A 230 -8.92 6.24 -14.39
CA ILE A 230 -8.54 7.63 -14.64
C ILE A 230 -9.39 8.57 -13.78
N ARG A 231 -10.70 8.34 -13.67
CA ARG A 231 -11.59 9.14 -12.81
C ARG A 231 -11.21 9.03 -11.33
N ALA A 232 -10.92 7.82 -10.85
CA ALA A 232 -10.51 7.58 -9.47
C ALA A 232 -9.19 8.28 -9.17
N MET A 233 -8.16 8.07 -10.01
CA MET A 233 -6.86 8.74 -9.88
C MET A 233 -6.97 10.27 -9.92
N LEU A 234 -7.81 10.82 -10.81
CA LEU A 234 -8.04 12.27 -10.90
C LEU A 234 -8.84 12.83 -9.73
N SER A 235 -9.58 11.98 -9.00
CA SER A 235 -10.30 12.37 -7.79
C SER A 235 -9.43 12.32 -6.52
N VAL A 236 -8.21 11.79 -6.60
CA VAL A 236 -7.28 11.77 -5.47
C VAL A 236 -6.79 13.19 -5.20
N GLU A 237 -7.18 13.73 -4.04
CA GLU A 237 -6.80 15.06 -3.57
C GLU A 237 -6.03 14.93 -2.24
N LYS A 238 -4.87 15.60 -2.18
CA LYS A 238 -4.07 15.73 -0.95
C LYS A 238 -4.65 16.86 -0.09
N GLN A 239 -5.12 16.53 1.11
CA GLN A 239 -5.68 17.50 2.06
C GLN A 239 -4.60 18.02 3.02
N ALA A 240 -3.67 17.15 3.41
CA ALA A 240 -2.50 17.44 4.20
C ALA A 240 -1.35 16.49 3.84
N ASP A 241 -0.16 16.71 4.39
CA ASP A 241 0.85 15.63 4.41
C ASP A 241 0.27 14.46 5.22
N GLY A 242 0.40 13.23 4.70
CA GLY A 242 -0.23 12.04 5.28
C GLY A 242 -1.73 11.85 4.98
N LEU A 243 -2.49 12.89 4.59
CA LEU A 243 -3.95 12.79 4.40
C LEU A 243 -4.40 12.99 2.95
N TYR A 244 -5.02 11.96 2.39
CA TYR A 244 -5.62 11.99 1.05
C TYR A 244 -7.11 11.67 1.10
N VAL A 245 -7.84 12.16 0.11
CA VAL A 245 -9.25 11.81 -0.12
C VAL A 245 -9.44 11.32 -1.55
N MET A 246 -10.38 10.40 -1.78
CA MET A 246 -10.72 9.95 -3.13
C MET A 246 -12.19 9.56 -3.28
N LYS A 247 -12.68 9.57 -4.53
CA LYS A 247 -13.94 8.94 -4.91
C LYS A 247 -13.65 7.57 -5.54
N ASN A 248 -14.27 6.52 -5.00
CA ASN A 248 -14.18 5.19 -5.54
C ASN A 248 -15.03 5.06 -6.82
N TYR A 249 -14.39 4.60 -7.89
CA TYR A 249 -15.04 4.27 -9.17
C TYR A 249 -14.65 2.88 -9.70
N VAL A 250 -13.75 2.18 -9.00
CA VAL A 250 -13.11 0.96 -9.51
C VAL A 250 -13.62 -0.25 -8.74
N CYS A 251 -13.44 -0.26 -7.42
CA CYS A 251 -13.85 -1.33 -6.51
C CYS A 251 -15.34 -1.21 -6.16
N THR A 252 -16.23 -1.54 -7.10
CA THR A 252 -17.69 -1.28 -6.99
C THR A 252 -18.52 -2.56 -6.90
N ASP A 253 -17.84 -3.69 -6.85
CA ASP A 253 -18.29 -5.07 -6.97
C ASP A 253 -17.92 -5.85 -5.71
N THR A 254 -18.27 -5.25 -4.56
CA THR A 254 -18.01 -5.78 -3.22
C THR A 254 -18.65 -7.16 -3.03
N ARG A 255 -19.81 -7.43 -3.66
CA ARG A 255 -20.42 -8.77 -3.60
C ARG A 255 -19.53 -9.79 -4.30
N GLU A 256 -19.02 -9.48 -5.49
CA GLU A 256 -18.12 -10.35 -6.24
C GLU A 256 -16.79 -10.57 -5.52
N MET A 257 -16.29 -9.54 -4.82
CA MET A 257 -15.11 -9.65 -3.95
C MET A 257 -15.39 -10.61 -2.77
N MET A 258 -16.52 -10.46 -2.08
CA MET A 258 -16.88 -11.38 -0.98
C MET A 258 -17.18 -12.81 -1.46
N ASP A 259 -17.71 -12.97 -2.68
CA ASP A 259 -18.00 -14.27 -3.29
C ASP A 259 -16.78 -14.89 -4.01
N SER A 260 -15.62 -14.23 -3.97
CA SER A 260 -14.38 -14.69 -4.62
C SER A 260 -13.82 -15.98 -4.02
N GLY A 261 -14.11 -16.24 -2.74
CA GLY A 261 -13.56 -17.35 -1.97
C GLY A 261 -12.08 -17.19 -1.67
N SER A 262 -11.57 -15.95 -1.60
CA SER A 262 -10.20 -15.66 -1.19
C SER A 262 -10.04 -15.89 0.32
N ALA A 263 -9.25 -16.89 0.70
CA ALA A 263 -8.90 -17.18 2.09
C ALA A 263 -7.56 -16.53 2.49
N THR A 264 -6.78 -16.08 1.51
CA THR A 264 -5.49 -15.40 1.73
C THR A 264 -5.42 -14.06 1.02
N THR A 265 -4.54 -13.19 1.52
CA THR A 265 -4.27 -11.87 0.94
C THR A 265 -3.74 -11.99 -0.49
N ASP A 266 -2.91 -13.00 -0.78
CA ASP A 266 -2.37 -13.25 -2.12
C ASP A 266 -3.49 -13.62 -3.11
N GLU A 267 -4.43 -14.48 -2.72
CA GLU A 267 -5.60 -14.83 -3.53
C GLU A 267 -6.51 -13.63 -3.77
N LEU A 268 -6.72 -12.78 -2.76
CA LEU A 268 -7.50 -11.55 -2.91
C LEU A 268 -6.82 -10.58 -3.88
N LEU A 269 -5.51 -10.36 -3.74
CA LEU A 269 -4.75 -9.49 -4.63
C LEU A 269 -4.78 -10.02 -6.06
N ASP A 270 -4.58 -11.32 -6.27
CA ASP A 270 -4.70 -11.93 -7.60
C ASP A 270 -6.10 -11.68 -8.19
N TRP A 271 -7.16 -11.85 -7.40
CA TRP A 271 -8.52 -11.55 -7.83
C TRP A 271 -8.70 -10.07 -8.20
N ILE A 272 -8.19 -9.14 -7.39
CA ILE A 272 -8.24 -7.70 -7.66
C ILE A 272 -7.50 -7.39 -8.97
N PHE A 273 -6.34 -7.99 -9.19
CA PHE A 273 -5.54 -7.74 -10.38
C PHE A 273 -6.22 -8.26 -11.66
N ASP A 274 -6.83 -9.44 -11.57
CA ASP A 274 -7.58 -10.02 -12.68
C ASP A 274 -8.81 -9.18 -13.04
N ASN A 275 -9.57 -8.72 -12.04
CA ASN A 275 -10.85 -8.04 -12.26
C ASN A 275 -10.71 -6.52 -12.45
N HIS A 276 -9.76 -5.88 -11.78
CA HIS A 276 -9.59 -4.42 -11.77
C HIS A 276 -8.33 -3.94 -12.46
N LEU A 277 -7.31 -4.78 -12.65
CA LEU A 277 -6.06 -4.38 -13.33
C LEU A 277 -5.79 -5.19 -14.61
N TYR A 278 -6.84 -5.79 -15.18
CA TYR A 278 -6.81 -6.47 -16.49
C TYR A 278 -5.79 -7.63 -16.57
N GLY A 279 -5.58 -8.35 -15.46
CA GLY A 279 -4.69 -9.51 -15.41
C GLY A 279 -3.21 -9.14 -15.52
N VAL A 280 -2.85 -7.91 -15.14
CA VAL A 280 -1.45 -7.60 -14.82
C VAL A 280 -1.02 -8.54 -13.70
N PRO A 281 0.21 -9.11 -13.73
CA PRO A 281 0.68 -9.92 -12.62
C PRO A 281 0.67 -9.12 -11.32
N ASN A 282 0.20 -9.72 -10.23
CA ASN A 282 0.35 -9.17 -8.91
C ASN A 282 1.84 -8.94 -8.62
N PHE A 283 2.19 -7.70 -8.29
CA PHE A 283 3.53 -7.28 -7.94
C PHE A 283 3.61 -6.75 -6.50
N PHE A 284 2.49 -6.76 -5.77
CA PHE A 284 2.51 -6.45 -4.36
C PHE A 284 3.01 -7.65 -3.58
N ASN A 285 3.78 -7.34 -2.55
CA ASN A 285 4.08 -8.26 -1.49
C ASN A 285 3.63 -7.55 -0.23
N ILE A 286 2.45 -7.89 0.28
CA ILE A 286 2.00 -7.34 1.56
C ILE A 286 2.90 -7.95 2.61
N ASP A 287 3.57 -7.09 3.36
CA ASP A 287 4.48 -7.52 4.38
C ASP A 287 3.71 -8.11 5.57
N LYS A 288 3.64 -9.44 5.58
CA LYS A 288 2.96 -10.22 6.63
C LYS A 288 3.74 -10.23 7.96
N SER A 289 4.98 -9.72 7.98
CA SER A 289 5.84 -9.71 9.17
C SER A 289 5.61 -8.52 10.10
N HIS A 290 4.80 -7.54 9.68
CA HIS A 290 4.53 -6.31 10.42
C HIS A 290 3.07 -6.14 10.85
N ALA A 291 2.36 -7.23 11.13
CA ALA A 291 1.04 -7.15 11.76
C ALA A 291 1.21 -6.82 13.26
N GLY A 292 1.48 -5.55 13.57
CA GLY A 292 1.56 -5.03 14.94
C GLY A 292 0.78 -3.71 15.04
N PHE A 293 -0.54 -3.79 14.99
CA PHE A 293 -1.45 -2.67 15.17
C PHE A 293 -1.80 -2.50 16.65
N GLY A 294 -1.56 -1.30 17.19
CA GLY A 294 -2.25 -0.84 18.39
C GLY A 294 -3.52 -0.13 17.95
N CYS A 295 -4.68 -0.35 18.54
CA CYS A 295 -5.88 0.41 18.20
C CYS A 295 -6.72 0.61 19.45
N ALA A 296 -7.53 1.66 19.44
CA ALA A 296 -8.52 1.89 20.48
C ALA A 296 -9.80 2.42 19.86
N THR A 297 -10.95 1.97 20.34
CA THR A 297 -12.23 2.39 19.78
C THR A 297 -13.33 2.46 20.83
N PHE A 298 -14.35 3.27 20.56
CA PHE A 298 -15.54 3.35 21.38
C PHE A 298 -16.77 3.84 20.62
N ALA A 299 -17.94 3.51 21.18
CA ALA A 299 -19.22 4.12 20.86
C ALA A 299 -19.61 5.11 21.96
N ALA A 300 -20.15 6.26 21.56
CA ALA A 300 -20.64 7.29 22.47
C ALA A 300 -21.89 7.96 21.90
N ASP A 301 -22.56 8.74 22.74
CA ASP A 301 -23.81 9.42 22.39
C ASP A 301 -23.56 10.93 22.44
N THR A 302 -24.17 11.72 21.55
CA THR A 302 -24.16 13.18 21.68
C THR A 302 -25.27 13.63 22.63
N PRO A 303 -25.16 14.83 23.25
CA PRO A 303 -26.23 15.37 24.10
C PRO A 303 -27.57 15.58 23.39
N ASP A 304 -27.60 15.61 22.05
CA ASP A 304 -28.82 15.67 21.23
C ASP A 304 -29.31 14.29 20.75
N GLY A 305 -28.70 13.20 21.21
CA GLY A 305 -29.14 11.82 21.00
C GLY A 305 -28.72 11.20 19.67
N LYS A 306 -27.62 11.66 19.07
CA LYS A 306 -26.96 11.04 17.91
C LYS A 306 -25.83 10.15 18.38
N HIS A 307 -25.34 9.28 17.51
CA HIS A 307 -24.38 8.26 17.87
C HIS A 307 -23.03 8.53 17.21
N LEU A 308 -21.98 8.36 18.01
CA LEU A 308 -20.59 8.57 17.61
C LEU A 308 -19.83 7.25 17.61
N PHE A 309 -18.94 7.10 16.64
CA PHE A 309 -17.95 6.03 16.57
C PHE A 309 -16.55 6.66 16.56
N GLY A 310 -15.78 6.42 17.63
CA GLY A 310 -14.42 6.92 17.78
C GLY A 310 -13.39 5.81 17.59
N ARG A 311 -12.28 6.10 16.90
CA ARG A 311 -11.20 5.14 16.67
C ARG A 311 -9.82 5.83 16.60
N ASN A 312 -8.84 5.26 17.28
CA ASN A 312 -7.41 5.46 17.02
C ASN A 312 -6.89 4.28 16.20
N PHE A 313 -6.15 4.59 15.16
CA PHE A 313 -5.36 3.63 14.41
C PHE A 313 -3.90 3.84 14.74
N ASP A 314 -3.29 2.86 15.41
CA ASP A 314 -1.86 2.86 15.68
C ASP A 314 -1.15 1.85 14.79
N PHE A 315 -0.18 2.34 14.04
CA PHE A 315 0.63 1.54 13.15
C PHE A 315 2.03 2.14 13.03
N MET A 316 2.90 1.51 12.24
CA MET A 316 4.11 2.19 11.80
C MET A 316 3.75 3.30 10.81
N GLU A 317 4.67 4.26 10.66
CA GLU A 317 4.53 5.44 9.78
C GLU A 317 3.81 5.12 8.45
N THR A 318 2.64 5.70 8.26
CA THR A 318 1.83 5.51 7.05
C THR A 318 0.99 6.75 6.68
N ASP A 319 0.43 6.75 5.48
CA ASP A 319 -0.48 7.78 5.00
C ASP A 319 -1.93 7.23 5.03
N ALA A 320 -2.89 8.08 5.40
CA ALA A 320 -4.32 7.78 5.43
C ALA A 320 -5.02 8.19 4.11
N LEU A 321 -5.87 7.31 3.59
CA LEU A 321 -6.75 7.60 2.47
C LEU A 321 -8.22 7.51 2.87
N LEU A 322 -8.90 8.65 2.92
CA LEU A 322 -10.34 8.71 3.09
C LEU A 322 -11.04 8.40 1.75
N VAL A 323 -11.74 7.28 1.71
CA VAL A 323 -12.45 6.76 0.54
C VAL A 323 -13.94 7.05 0.67
N TYR A 324 -14.47 7.85 -0.24
CA TYR A 324 -15.90 7.94 -0.49
C TYR A 324 -16.33 6.90 -1.53
N SER A 325 -17.39 6.16 -1.26
CA SER A 325 -17.88 5.10 -2.15
C SER A 325 -19.41 5.05 -2.16
N HIS A 326 -19.98 4.99 -3.37
CA HIS A 326 -21.41 4.77 -3.59
C HIS A 326 -21.64 3.92 -4.84
N PRO A 327 -21.38 2.59 -4.76
CA PRO A 327 -21.63 1.67 -5.86
C PRO A 327 -23.13 1.59 -6.19
N GLU A 328 -23.45 1.21 -7.43
CA GLU A 328 -24.86 0.99 -7.78
C GLU A 328 -25.44 -0.19 -6.98
N GLY A 329 -26.49 0.08 -6.21
CA GLY A 329 -27.16 -0.95 -5.40
C GLY A 329 -26.53 -1.23 -4.03
N ALA A 330 -25.54 -0.44 -3.61
CA ALA A 330 -24.95 -0.47 -2.28
C ALA A 330 -25.15 0.86 -1.55
N TYR A 331 -24.97 0.86 -0.23
CA TYR A 331 -25.06 2.06 0.58
C TYR A 331 -23.89 3.01 0.30
N GLU A 332 -24.19 4.31 0.31
CA GLU A 332 -23.16 5.35 0.33
C GLU A 332 -22.34 5.25 1.62
N SER A 333 -21.01 5.38 1.52
CA SER A 333 -20.08 5.13 2.62
C SER A 333 -18.87 6.04 2.57
N ILE A 334 -18.29 6.30 3.74
CA ILE A 334 -16.97 6.91 3.91
C ILE A 334 -16.16 5.97 4.80
N GLY A 335 -14.95 5.60 4.38
CA GLY A 335 -14.03 4.81 5.19
C GLY A 335 -12.58 5.22 4.98
N VAL A 336 -11.71 4.84 5.89
CA VAL A 336 -10.27 5.13 5.82
C VAL A 336 -9.53 3.85 5.46
N ALA A 337 -8.65 3.94 4.47
CA ALA A 337 -7.72 2.88 4.12
C ALA A 337 -6.28 3.32 4.48
N ASP A 338 -5.52 2.37 5.00
CA ASP A 338 -4.06 2.47 5.08
C ASP A 338 -3.47 2.25 3.67
N ILE A 339 -2.72 3.21 3.14
CA ILE A 339 -2.04 3.04 1.85
C ILE A 339 -0.60 2.55 1.98
N GLY A 340 0.00 2.64 3.18
CA GLY A 340 1.34 2.16 3.49
C GLY A 340 1.46 0.64 3.40
N ILE A 341 0.40 -0.12 3.70
CA ILE A 341 0.34 -1.58 3.49
C ILE A 341 0.61 -1.99 2.03
N PHE A 342 0.41 -1.09 1.07
CA PHE A 342 0.72 -1.30 -0.35
C PHE A 342 2.09 -0.72 -0.78
N GLY A 343 2.92 -0.31 0.19
CA GLY A 343 4.19 0.38 -0.05
C GLY A 343 4.01 1.80 -0.62
N VAL A 344 2.87 2.45 -0.32
CA VAL A 344 2.54 3.81 -0.76
C VAL A 344 2.40 4.75 0.45
N SER A 345 3.39 5.62 0.67
CA SER A 345 3.38 6.67 1.70
C SER A 345 4.44 7.72 1.36
N GLN A 346 4.54 8.81 2.14
CA GLN A 346 5.65 9.77 1.94
C GLN A 346 7.03 9.14 2.20
N GLY A 347 7.10 8.14 3.09
CA GLY A 347 8.35 7.51 3.53
C GLY A 347 8.71 6.20 2.83
N SER A 348 7.90 5.72 1.88
CA SER A 348 8.08 4.39 1.28
C SER A 348 8.38 4.40 -0.22
N SER A 349 8.74 3.19 -0.72
CA SER A 349 8.40 2.63 -2.03
C SER A 349 7.98 3.60 -3.15
N VAL A 350 6.74 4.06 -2.99
CA VAL A 350 5.95 4.71 -4.00
C VAL A 350 5.32 5.94 -3.37
N SER A 351 5.70 7.12 -3.86
CA SER A 351 5.03 8.35 -3.43
C SER A 351 3.54 8.33 -3.82
N PRO A 352 2.61 8.67 -2.92
CA PRO A 352 1.17 8.75 -3.19
C PRO A 352 0.82 9.84 -4.21
N ASP A 353 1.67 10.87 -4.37
CA ASP A 353 1.49 11.92 -5.37
C ASP A 353 1.84 11.45 -6.79
N SER A 354 2.53 10.32 -6.92
CA SER A 354 2.92 9.77 -8.22
C SER A 354 1.73 9.14 -8.95
N PRO A 355 1.72 9.12 -10.31
CA PRO A 355 0.68 8.41 -11.06
C PRO A 355 0.56 6.92 -10.70
N PHE A 356 1.65 6.29 -10.27
CA PHE A 356 1.64 4.91 -9.84
C PHE A 356 0.99 4.76 -8.46
N GLY A 357 1.39 5.58 -7.48
CA GLY A 357 0.72 5.63 -6.16
C GLY A 357 -0.78 5.87 -6.28
N LYS A 358 -1.20 6.84 -7.09
CA LYS A 358 -2.64 7.09 -7.36
C LYS A 358 -3.35 5.92 -8.03
N LEU A 359 -2.67 5.13 -8.86
CA LEU A 359 -3.23 3.92 -9.46
C LEU A 359 -3.45 2.85 -8.38
N ILE A 360 -2.48 2.67 -7.48
CA ILE A 360 -2.58 1.73 -6.35
C ILE A 360 -3.74 2.11 -5.44
N MET A 361 -3.87 3.39 -5.10
CA MET A 361 -5.00 3.92 -4.33
C MET A 361 -6.37 3.58 -4.93
N THR A 362 -6.47 3.28 -6.24
CA THR A 362 -7.75 2.88 -6.83
C THR A 362 -8.28 1.52 -6.40
N VAL A 363 -7.43 0.66 -5.83
CA VAL A 363 -7.82 -0.69 -5.38
C VAL A 363 -7.91 -0.84 -3.85
N THR A 364 -7.44 0.15 -3.10
CA THR A 364 -7.52 0.18 -1.63
C THR A 364 -8.92 0.32 -1.03
N PRO A 365 -10.00 0.69 -1.75
CA PRO A 365 -11.34 0.67 -1.16
C PRO A 365 -11.78 -0.68 -0.57
N TYR A 366 -11.22 -1.81 -1.02
CA TYR A 366 -11.48 -3.13 -0.43
C TYR A 366 -10.77 -3.37 0.92
N PHE A 367 -9.85 -2.47 1.29
CA PHE A 367 -8.98 -2.56 2.47
C PHE A 367 -9.20 -1.38 3.42
N VAL A 368 -10.41 -0.81 3.43
CA VAL A 368 -10.77 0.16 4.47
C VAL A 368 -10.72 -0.54 5.83
N VAL A 369 -10.05 0.07 6.80
CA VAL A 369 -9.87 -0.45 8.16
C VAL A 369 -10.91 0.10 9.14
N ASP A 370 -11.60 1.16 8.75
CA ASP A 370 -12.77 1.68 9.45
C ASP A 370 -13.64 2.55 8.54
N GLY A 371 -14.86 2.84 8.99
CA GLY A 371 -15.76 3.77 8.28
C GLY A 371 -17.19 3.77 8.80
N MET A 372 -18.05 4.49 8.09
CA MET A 372 -19.50 4.51 8.28
C MET A 372 -20.28 4.57 6.96
N ASN A 373 -21.58 4.25 7.00
CA ASN A 373 -22.48 4.36 5.85
C ASN A 373 -23.71 5.25 6.08
N GLU A 374 -24.47 5.53 5.01
CA GLU A 374 -25.68 6.37 5.04
C GLU A 374 -26.84 5.83 5.89
N LYS A 375 -26.75 4.58 6.37
CA LYS A 375 -27.71 3.99 7.32
C LYS A 375 -27.25 4.15 8.77
N GLY A 376 -26.10 4.77 8.96
CA GLY A 376 -25.51 5.02 10.26
C GLY A 376 -24.95 3.75 10.89
N VAL A 377 -24.41 2.83 10.10
CA VAL A 377 -23.57 1.73 10.60
C VAL A 377 -22.12 2.19 10.56
N GLY A 378 -21.41 2.08 11.68
CA GLY A 378 -19.96 2.27 11.78
C GLY A 378 -19.27 0.94 12.09
N ALA A 379 -18.11 0.71 11.48
CA ALA A 379 -17.31 -0.48 11.72
C ALA A 379 -15.82 -0.15 11.71
N GLY A 380 -15.04 -0.85 12.54
CA GLY A 380 -13.58 -0.76 12.52
C GLY A 380 -12.94 -2.08 12.96
N ILE A 381 -11.71 -2.30 12.52
CA ILE A 381 -10.91 -3.48 12.84
C ILE A 381 -9.79 -3.13 13.82
N LEU A 382 -9.50 -4.03 14.76
CA LEU A 382 -8.39 -3.91 15.69
C LEU A 382 -7.71 -5.28 15.83
N GLN A 383 -6.39 -5.28 15.94
CA GLN A 383 -5.62 -6.51 16.02
C GLN A 383 -5.66 -7.13 17.41
N LEU A 384 -5.61 -8.45 17.47
CA LEU A 384 -5.41 -9.24 18.67
C LEU A 384 -4.13 -10.08 18.52
N ASP A 385 -3.30 -10.11 19.56
CA ASP A 385 -2.17 -11.06 19.66
C ASP A 385 -2.65 -12.43 20.17
N ILE A 386 -3.44 -13.12 19.34
CA ILE A 386 -3.91 -14.50 19.54
C ILE A 386 -3.87 -15.25 18.20
N ASP A 387 -4.07 -16.57 18.23
CA ASP A 387 -4.11 -17.41 17.02
C ASP A 387 -5.15 -16.92 16.01
N GLU A 388 -4.75 -16.73 14.76
CA GLU A 388 -5.63 -16.28 13.68
C GLU A 388 -6.79 -17.25 13.36
N PRO A 389 -7.96 -16.74 12.94
CA PRO A 389 -9.08 -17.58 12.55
C PRO A 389 -8.82 -18.23 11.19
N HIS A 390 -9.15 -19.52 11.11
CA HIS A 390 -9.15 -20.35 9.92
C HIS A 390 -10.41 -21.21 9.92
N GLN A 391 -11.56 -20.57 9.73
CA GLN A 391 -12.83 -21.28 9.70
C GLN A 391 -12.96 -22.12 8.42
N ASP A 392 -13.51 -23.33 8.53
CA ASP A 392 -13.83 -24.20 7.39
C ASP A 392 -15.11 -24.99 7.71
N ASN A 393 -16.24 -24.29 7.61
CA ASN A 393 -17.57 -24.82 7.92
C ASN A 393 -18.42 -24.99 6.65
N GLY A 394 -17.82 -24.84 5.47
CA GLY A 394 -18.47 -24.98 4.17
C GLY A 394 -19.25 -23.74 3.71
N LYS A 395 -18.98 -22.58 4.31
CA LYS A 395 -19.43 -21.27 3.83
C LYS A 395 -18.37 -20.68 2.88
N PRO A 396 -18.66 -19.62 2.12
CA PRO A 396 -17.63 -18.94 1.35
C PRO A 396 -16.58 -18.30 2.27
N ASP A 397 -15.32 -18.33 1.84
CA ASP A 397 -14.21 -17.72 2.56
C ASP A 397 -14.24 -16.19 2.43
N LEU A 398 -13.98 -15.50 3.53
CA LEU A 398 -13.89 -14.03 3.56
C LEU A 398 -12.78 -13.59 4.50
N LEU A 399 -11.90 -12.72 4.00
CA LEU A 399 -10.90 -12.04 4.83
C LEU A 399 -11.59 -11.01 5.74
N VAL A 400 -11.26 -11.02 7.03
CA VAL A 400 -11.93 -10.21 8.06
C VAL A 400 -11.91 -8.70 7.76
N PHE A 401 -10.81 -8.18 7.21
CA PHE A 401 -10.71 -6.77 6.83
C PHE A 401 -11.62 -6.42 5.65
N CYS A 402 -11.84 -7.34 4.71
CA CYS A 402 -12.80 -7.15 3.62
C CYS A 402 -14.25 -7.13 4.11
N ALA A 403 -14.54 -7.76 5.26
CA ALA A 403 -15.86 -7.72 5.85
C ALA A 403 -16.30 -6.29 6.21
N ILE A 404 -15.38 -5.37 6.53
CA ILE A 404 -15.70 -3.96 6.76
C ILE A 404 -16.34 -3.36 5.50
N ARG A 405 -15.74 -3.56 4.32
CA ARG A 405 -16.31 -3.08 3.06
C ARG A 405 -17.70 -3.68 2.81
N GLY A 406 -17.87 -4.97 3.08
CA GLY A 406 -19.16 -5.66 2.98
C GLY A 406 -20.24 -5.07 3.89
N ILE A 407 -19.89 -4.80 5.16
CA ILE A 407 -20.77 -4.18 6.16
C ILE A 407 -21.18 -2.78 5.69
N LEU A 408 -20.21 -1.96 5.28
CA LEU A 408 -20.47 -0.59 4.84
C LEU A 408 -21.38 -0.55 3.59
N ASP A 409 -21.22 -1.49 2.66
CA ASP A 409 -22.02 -1.53 1.42
C ASP A 409 -23.43 -2.10 1.60
N TYR A 410 -23.64 -3.04 2.53
CA TYR A 410 -24.84 -3.88 2.53
C TYR A 410 -25.59 -3.99 3.84
N CYS A 411 -25.11 -3.41 4.94
CA CYS A 411 -25.77 -3.50 6.25
C CYS A 411 -26.32 -2.16 6.70
N ALA A 412 -27.57 -2.16 7.17
CA ALA A 412 -28.26 -0.99 7.72
C ALA A 412 -28.33 -0.97 9.25
N SER A 413 -27.82 -2.01 9.92
CA SER A 413 -27.76 -2.13 11.38
C SER A 413 -26.67 -3.12 11.82
N VAL A 414 -26.34 -3.11 13.10
CA VAL A 414 -25.48 -4.12 13.75
C VAL A 414 -26.03 -5.53 13.51
N ASP A 415 -27.36 -5.75 13.59
CA ASP A 415 -27.95 -7.07 13.35
C ASP A 415 -27.71 -7.59 11.93
N GLU A 416 -27.83 -6.71 10.93
CA GLU A 416 -27.55 -7.08 9.55
C GLU A 416 -26.05 -7.35 9.32
N ALA A 417 -25.17 -6.63 10.03
CA ALA A 417 -23.73 -6.90 10.01
C ALA A 417 -23.39 -8.27 10.61
N LEU A 418 -23.99 -8.61 11.76
CA LEU A 418 -23.82 -9.92 12.38
C LEU A 418 -24.33 -11.05 11.48
N ALA A 419 -25.50 -10.88 10.86
CA ALA A 419 -26.05 -11.86 9.92
C ALA A 419 -25.19 -12.02 8.66
N LEU A 420 -24.53 -10.95 8.20
CA LEU A 420 -23.56 -11.01 7.10
C LEU A 420 -22.34 -11.83 7.53
N LEU A 421 -21.72 -11.51 8.68
CA LEU A 421 -20.54 -12.23 9.19
C LEU A 421 -20.83 -13.72 9.41
N GLU A 422 -21.99 -14.07 9.94
CA GLU A 422 -22.43 -15.46 10.11
C GLU A 422 -22.54 -16.24 8.79
N SER A 423 -22.60 -15.57 7.64
CA SER A 423 -22.75 -16.20 6.34
C SER A 423 -21.44 -16.58 5.65
N TYR A 424 -20.29 -16.22 6.23
CA TYR A 424 -18.96 -16.54 5.70
C TYR A 424 -18.14 -17.34 6.72
N ASP A 425 -17.10 -18.00 6.20
CA ASP A 425 -15.99 -18.53 6.98
C ASP A 425 -14.88 -17.47 6.97
N ILE A 426 -14.51 -16.99 8.16
CA ILE A 426 -13.61 -15.84 8.31
C ILE A 426 -12.15 -16.31 8.40
N HIS A 427 -11.33 -15.64 7.61
CA HIS A 427 -9.87 -15.77 7.54
C HIS A 427 -9.21 -14.40 7.74
N SER A 428 -7.89 -14.38 7.87
CA SER A 428 -7.17 -13.11 7.97
C SER A 428 -5.88 -13.07 7.16
N ASP A 429 -4.99 -14.06 7.28
CA ASP A 429 -3.66 -14.09 6.62
C ASP A 429 -2.74 -12.90 6.98
N LEU A 430 -3.17 -12.02 7.88
CA LEU A 430 -2.46 -10.85 8.38
C LEU A 430 -2.48 -10.78 9.93
N GLY A 431 -2.72 -11.90 10.62
CA GLY A 431 -2.85 -11.95 12.09
C GLY A 431 -4.31 -12.02 12.58
N ASN A 432 -4.56 -12.09 13.88
CA ASN A 432 -5.94 -12.10 14.41
C ASN A 432 -6.49 -10.68 14.57
N TYR A 433 -7.77 -10.50 14.29
CA TYR A 433 -8.47 -9.23 14.49
C TYR A 433 -9.86 -9.46 15.06
N HIS A 434 -10.35 -8.47 15.80
CA HIS A 434 -11.77 -8.33 16.10
C HIS A 434 -12.38 -7.12 15.40
N LEU A 435 -13.70 -7.13 15.26
CA LEU A 435 -14.45 -6.02 14.70
C LEU A 435 -15.22 -5.31 15.80
N PHE A 436 -15.11 -3.99 15.85
CA PHE A 436 -16.05 -3.14 16.57
C PHE A 436 -17.10 -2.62 15.60
N ILE A 437 -18.37 -2.85 15.90
CA ILE A 437 -19.49 -2.45 15.05
C ILE A 437 -20.51 -1.71 15.90
N THR A 438 -20.97 -0.55 15.44
CA THR A 438 -22.01 0.25 16.09
C THR A 438 -22.99 0.80 15.08
N ASP A 439 -24.19 1.18 15.50
CA ASP A 439 -25.17 1.81 14.63
C ASP A 439 -25.92 2.99 15.25
N SER A 440 -26.67 3.72 14.41
CA SER A 440 -27.51 4.86 14.76
C SER A 440 -28.71 4.53 15.68
N THR A 441 -28.89 3.26 16.07
CA THR A 441 -29.83 2.88 17.13
C THR A 441 -29.20 2.90 18.52
N GLY A 442 -27.87 3.08 18.59
CA GLY A 442 -27.08 3.08 19.82
C GLY A 442 -26.61 1.70 20.24
N ARG A 443 -26.75 0.70 19.37
CA ARG A 443 -26.19 -0.63 19.59
C ARG A 443 -24.75 -0.66 19.15
N TYR A 444 -23.93 -1.35 19.92
CA TYR A 444 -22.50 -1.58 19.68
C TYR A 444 -22.13 -3.00 20.10
N VAL A 445 -21.22 -3.62 19.36
CA VAL A 445 -20.73 -4.97 19.62
C VAL A 445 -19.24 -5.07 19.25
N VAL A 446 -18.54 -5.92 20.00
CA VAL A 446 -17.23 -6.47 19.63
C VAL A 446 -17.49 -7.88 19.10
N VAL A 447 -17.00 -8.17 17.90
CA VAL A 447 -17.10 -9.49 17.25
C VAL A 447 -15.71 -10.11 17.17
N GLU A 448 -15.55 -11.25 17.82
CA GLU A 448 -14.29 -11.97 17.97
C GLU A 448 -14.42 -13.38 17.41
N TRP A 449 -13.34 -13.93 16.85
CA TRP A 449 -13.28 -15.33 16.43
C TRP A 449 -12.34 -16.08 17.35
N LEU A 450 -12.92 -16.79 18.31
CA LEU A 450 -12.21 -17.51 19.37
C LEU A 450 -12.40 -19.01 19.14
N ASP A 451 -11.30 -19.77 19.04
CA ASP A 451 -11.33 -21.18 18.62
C ASP A 451 -12.13 -21.42 17.32
N ASN A 452 -12.00 -20.51 16.34
CA ASN A 452 -12.76 -20.54 15.09
C ASN A 452 -14.29 -20.43 15.26
N GLU A 453 -14.79 -19.92 16.39
CA GLU A 453 -16.20 -19.64 16.62
C GLU A 453 -16.42 -18.13 16.76
N MET A 454 -17.46 -17.62 16.11
CA MET A 454 -17.84 -16.21 16.20
C MET A 454 -18.50 -15.93 17.56
N VAL A 455 -17.90 -15.04 18.34
CA VAL A 455 -18.36 -14.59 19.65
C VAL A 455 -18.70 -13.12 19.58
N VAL A 456 -19.91 -12.76 20.02
CA VAL A 456 -20.43 -11.39 19.99
C VAL A 456 -20.59 -10.89 21.42
N THR A 457 -19.93 -9.79 21.75
CA THR A 457 -19.99 -9.17 23.07
C THR A 457 -20.45 -7.73 22.97
N GLU A 458 -21.54 -7.37 23.66
CA GLU A 458 -21.97 -5.98 23.79
C GLU A 458 -21.07 -5.26 24.80
N TYR A 459 -20.12 -4.47 24.28
CA TYR A 459 -19.20 -3.68 25.10
C TYR A 459 -18.81 -2.39 24.38
N GLN A 460 -18.85 -1.27 25.10
CA GLN A 460 -18.88 0.08 24.50
C GLN A 460 -17.56 0.56 23.92
N CYS A 461 -16.46 -0.11 24.25
CA CYS A 461 -15.13 0.23 23.78
C CYS A 461 -14.28 -1.03 23.70
N CYS A 462 -13.27 -1.05 22.85
CA CYS A 462 -12.25 -2.09 22.89
C CYS A 462 -10.90 -1.53 22.47
N THR A 463 -9.87 -2.25 22.87
CA THR A 463 -8.49 -2.06 22.43
C THR A 463 -7.99 -3.42 21.94
N ASN A 464 -6.69 -3.66 21.88
CA ASN A 464 -6.13 -4.90 21.35
C ASN A 464 -6.32 -6.14 22.23
N SER A 465 -7.24 -6.13 23.21
CA SER A 465 -7.51 -7.30 24.05
C SER A 465 -8.87 -7.90 23.80
N VAL A 466 -8.95 -9.23 23.96
CA VAL A 466 -10.21 -9.98 23.89
C VAL A 466 -11.17 -9.50 24.97
N ILE A 467 -12.38 -9.15 24.55
CA ILE A 467 -13.45 -8.63 25.41
C ILE A 467 -14.43 -9.73 25.81
N ALA A 468 -14.58 -10.78 25.00
CA ALA A 468 -15.45 -11.90 25.29
C ALA A 468 -15.17 -12.51 26.67
N PRO A 469 -16.19 -12.66 27.53
CA PRO A 469 -16.04 -13.36 28.79
C PRO A 469 -15.67 -14.83 28.55
N GLY A 470 -14.60 -15.33 29.16
CA GLY A 470 -14.21 -16.73 29.01
C GLY A 470 -12.74 -16.97 29.24
N GLU A 471 -12.24 -18.06 28.64
CA GLU A 471 -10.84 -18.48 28.71
C GLU A 471 -9.89 -17.46 28.05
N PHE A 472 -10.34 -16.85 26.94
CA PHE A 472 -9.55 -15.90 26.16
C PHE A 472 -9.61 -14.45 26.68
N TYR A 473 -10.44 -14.16 27.69
CA TYR A 473 -10.63 -12.79 28.18
C TYR A 473 -9.30 -12.14 28.56
N ASP A 474 -9.08 -10.91 28.07
CA ASP A 474 -7.87 -10.10 28.31
C ASP A 474 -6.58 -10.64 27.64
N MET A 475 -6.67 -11.66 26.77
CA MET A 475 -5.56 -12.02 25.87
C MET A 475 -5.45 -11.01 24.73
N GLY A 476 -4.27 -10.91 24.08
CA GLY A 476 -4.10 -10.11 22.86
C GLY A 476 -3.31 -8.79 23.00
N ASP A 477 -2.70 -8.52 24.15
CA ASP A 477 -2.05 -7.25 24.55
C ASP A 477 -3.02 -6.24 25.21
N PRO A 478 -3.48 -6.53 26.45
CA PRO A 478 -4.34 -5.62 27.19
C PRO A 478 -3.60 -4.34 27.58
N ASP A 479 -4.28 -3.20 27.38
CA ASP A 479 -3.72 -1.88 27.68
C ASP A 479 -4.62 -1.05 28.61
N ASP A 480 -4.01 -0.06 29.26
CA ASP A 480 -4.69 0.87 30.17
C ASP A 480 -5.62 1.87 29.43
N ARG A 481 -5.58 1.89 28.09
CA ARG A 481 -6.40 2.79 27.27
C ARG A 481 -7.88 2.44 27.37
N LYS A 482 -8.21 1.15 27.41
CA LYS A 482 -9.59 0.67 27.63
C LYS A 482 -10.19 1.25 28.90
N ASP A 483 -9.45 1.22 30.01
CA ASP A 483 -9.89 1.75 31.31
C ASP A 483 -10.00 3.28 31.29
N THR A 484 -9.11 3.94 30.55
CA THR A 484 -9.14 5.40 30.35
C THR A 484 -10.36 5.82 29.54
N ILE A 485 -10.67 5.14 28.44
CA ILE A 485 -11.89 5.35 27.65
C ILE A 485 -13.13 5.18 28.55
N ASN A 486 -13.20 4.09 29.30
CA ASN A 486 -14.31 3.83 30.23
C ASN A 486 -14.44 4.90 31.32
N SER A 487 -13.33 5.50 31.75
CA SER A 487 -13.35 6.56 32.75
C SER A 487 -13.82 7.89 32.17
N CYS A 488 -13.53 8.15 30.89
CA CYS A 488 -13.98 9.34 30.17
C CYS A 488 -15.45 9.23 29.76
N LEU A 489 -15.88 8.06 29.29
CA LEU A 489 -17.28 7.75 29.01
C LEU A 489 -18.02 7.51 30.33
N THR A 490 -18.59 8.57 30.91
CA THR A 490 -19.44 8.46 32.11
C THR A 490 -20.62 7.50 31.88
N ASN A 491 -21.42 7.18 32.91
CA ASN A 491 -22.53 6.23 32.79
C ASN A 491 -23.49 6.49 31.61
N ASP A 492 -23.69 7.75 31.23
CA ASP A 492 -24.59 8.14 30.14
C ASP A 492 -23.88 8.23 28.78
N ARG A 493 -22.53 8.16 28.76
CA ARG A 493 -21.67 8.19 27.55
C ARG A 493 -21.90 9.39 26.63
N GLU A 494 -22.52 10.42 27.17
CA GLU A 494 -22.82 11.66 26.47
C GLU A 494 -21.55 12.51 26.31
N VAL A 495 -21.10 12.70 25.07
CA VAL A 495 -19.95 13.54 24.70
C VAL A 495 -20.23 14.26 23.37
N THR A 496 -19.73 15.49 23.21
CA THR A 496 -19.71 16.12 21.88
C THR A 496 -18.69 15.45 20.97
N ALA A 497 -18.74 15.71 19.66
CA ALA A 497 -17.72 15.20 18.73
C ALA A 497 -16.30 15.70 19.09
N GLU A 498 -16.19 16.93 19.59
CA GLU A 498 -14.93 17.49 20.07
C GLU A 498 -14.44 16.80 21.35
N GLU A 499 -15.35 16.46 22.28
CA GLU A 499 -15.03 15.70 23.48
C GLU A 499 -14.64 14.26 23.14
N ALA A 500 -15.30 13.62 22.16
CA ALA A 500 -14.91 12.32 21.63
C ALA A 500 -13.49 12.35 21.04
N MET A 501 -13.14 13.40 20.27
CA MET A 501 -11.78 13.57 19.76
C MET A 501 -10.77 13.81 20.90
N ALA A 502 -11.16 14.50 21.97
CA ALA A 502 -10.32 14.67 23.15
C ALA A 502 -10.11 13.35 23.93
N ILE A 503 -11.08 12.43 23.91
CA ILE A 503 -10.89 11.08 24.46
C ILE A 503 -9.83 10.34 23.65
N LEU A 504 -9.90 10.42 22.31
CA LEU A 504 -8.89 9.83 21.42
C LEU A 504 -7.50 10.41 21.67
N ASP A 505 -7.40 11.73 21.93
CA ASP A 505 -6.15 12.39 22.37
C ASP A 505 -5.65 11.84 23.71
N GLU A 506 -6.51 11.59 24.69
CA GLU A 506 -6.05 11.01 25.96
C GLU A 506 -5.49 9.59 25.80
N VAL A 507 -6.00 8.83 24.82
CA VAL A 507 -5.68 7.40 24.62
C VAL A 507 -4.89 7.13 23.34
N HIS A 508 -4.22 8.13 22.78
CA HIS A 508 -3.33 7.88 21.65
C HIS A 508 -2.00 7.27 22.10
N ASN A 509 -1.46 6.39 21.26
CA ASN A 509 -0.09 5.98 21.35
C ASN A 509 0.80 7.05 20.69
N ARG A 510 1.52 7.82 21.50
CA ARG A 510 2.40 8.94 21.07
C ARG A 510 3.42 8.61 19.97
N LYS A 511 3.72 7.34 19.75
CA LYS A 511 4.73 6.91 18.77
C LYS A 511 4.13 6.18 17.57
N MET A 512 2.86 5.80 17.66
CA MET A 512 2.26 4.85 16.71
C MET A 512 0.91 5.33 16.20
N THR A 513 0.17 6.22 16.89
CA THR A 513 -1.15 6.68 16.39
C THR A 513 -0.97 7.55 15.15
N GLU A 514 -1.23 6.95 13.99
CA GLU A 514 -1.14 7.58 12.68
C GLU A 514 -2.40 8.41 12.40
N TRP A 515 -3.58 7.92 12.82
CA TRP A 515 -4.79 8.73 12.77
C TRP A 515 -5.84 8.41 13.83
N SER A 516 -6.69 9.40 14.05
CA SER A 516 -7.84 9.33 14.94
C SER A 516 -9.08 9.82 14.20
N CYS A 517 -10.15 9.03 14.23
CA CYS A 517 -11.42 9.34 13.57
C CYS A 517 -12.57 9.40 14.57
N VAL A 518 -13.43 10.42 14.42
CA VAL A 518 -14.74 10.50 15.05
C VAL A 518 -15.80 10.59 13.96
N TYR A 519 -16.61 9.55 13.86
CA TYR A 519 -17.74 9.45 12.94
C TYR A 519 -19.02 9.83 13.66
N ASN A 520 -19.85 10.67 13.04
CA ASN A 520 -21.22 10.91 13.46
C ASN A 520 -22.17 10.15 12.52
N LEU A 521 -22.82 9.12 13.06
CA LEU A 521 -23.53 8.11 12.28
C LEU A 521 -24.82 8.64 11.64
N GLU A 522 -25.42 9.69 12.19
CA GLU A 522 -26.64 10.31 11.65
C GLU A 522 -26.34 11.52 10.77
N ASP A 523 -25.37 12.36 11.13
CA ASP A 523 -24.99 13.53 10.34
C ASP A 523 -24.15 13.16 9.11
N PHE A 524 -23.66 11.90 9.07
CA PHE A 524 -22.82 11.35 8.03
C PHE A 524 -21.59 12.24 7.76
N THR A 525 -20.91 12.60 8.87
CA THR A 525 -19.64 13.34 8.89
C THR A 525 -18.55 12.57 9.61
N VAL A 526 -17.30 12.74 9.18
CA VAL A 526 -16.11 12.22 9.87
C VAL A 526 -15.14 13.37 10.16
N SER A 527 -14.66 13.41 11.39
CA SER A 527 -13.53 14.25 11.80
C SER A 527 -12.29 13.38 11.95
N ILE A 528 -11.20 13.72 11.28
CA ILE A 528 -9.93 13.00 11.29
C ILE A 528 -8.78 13.90 11.74
N CYS A 529 -7.91 13.35 12.58
CA CYS A 529 -6.65 13.93 13.03
C CYS A 529 -5.52 12.97 12.64
N LEU A 530 -4.39 13.49 12.17
CA LEU A 530 -3.19 12.69 11.86
C LEU A 530 -2.07 12.91 12.87
N ASP A 531 -1.20 11.92 13.02
CA ASP A 531 0.09 11.96 13.75
C ASP A 531 -0.01 12.54 15.17
N ALA A 532 -1.13 12.27 15.84
CA ALA A 532 -1.48 12.86 17.13
C ALA A 532 -1.41 14.41 17.20
N ASP A 533 -1.53 15.12 16.08
CA ASP A 533 -1.64 16.58 16.05
C ASP A 533 -3.10 17.04 16.19
N TYR A 534 -3.67 16.84 17.38
CA TYR A 534 -5.06 17.20 17.71
C TYR A 534 -5.37 18.71 17.63
N SER A 535 -4.36 19.54 17.35
CA SER A 535 -4.58 20.95 16.99
C SER A 535 -5.09 21.14 15.55
N LYS A 536 -4.95 20.11 14.70
CA LYS A 536 -5.38 20.09 13.30
C LYS A 536 -6.34 18.93 13.04
N VAL A 537 -7.63 19.23 13.19
CA VAL A 537 -8.71 18.29 12.86
C VAL A 537 -9.33 18.67 11.51
N TYR A 538 -9.40 17.71 10.59
CA TYR A 538 -10.06 17.84 9.30
C TYR A 538 -11.45 17.21 9.39
N THR A 539 -12.50 17.91 8.96
CA THR A 539 -13.87 17.37 9.00
C THR A 539 -14.42 17.31 7.59
N PHE A 540 -14.96 16.15 7.25
CA PHE A 540 -15.54 15.86 5.95
C PHE A 540 -17.00 15.47 6.13
N SER A 541 -17.86 16.07 5.31
CA SER A 541 -19.24 15.66 5.12
C SER A 541 -19.40 14.94 3.80
N VAL A 542 -20.36 14.02 3.71
CA VAL A 542 -20.65 13.30 2.47
C VAL A 542 -21.00 14.25 1.30
N GLU A 543 -21.57 15.41 1.59
CA GLU A 543 -21.93 16.42 0.59
C GLU A 543 -20.72 17.00 -0.16
N GLU A 544 -19.52 16.97 0.42
CA GLU A 544 -18.29 17.39 -0.27
C GLU A 544 -17.89 16.41 -1.39
N PHE A 545 -18.38 15.17 -1.32
CA PHE A 545 -18.12 14.12 -2.29
C PHE A 545 -19.24 13.93 -3.33
N ARG A 546 -20.37 14.63 -3.19
CA ARG A 546 -21.47 14.61 -4.18
C ARG A 546 -21.22 15.67 -5.27
#